data_AF-A0A9D8D8T8-F1
#
_entry.id   AF-A0A9D8D8T8-F1
#
_cell.length_a   1.000
_cell.length_b   1.000
_cell.length_c   1.000
_cell.angle_alpha   90.00
_cell.angle_beta   90.00
_cell.angle_gamma   90.00
#
_symmetry.space_group_name_H-M   'P 1'
#
loop_
_entity.id
_entity.type
_entity.pdbx_description
1 polymer ?
#
loop_
_entity_poly.entity_id
_entity_poly.type
_entity_poly.pdbx_seq_one_letter_code
_entity_poly.pdbx_strand_id
1 'polypeptide(L)' 'MTAEVAYQFRNAHEELERAMADYLAISRGSHLYADAEAHAAAEERAWERMMTLRDRADAAAAI' A
#
# COMPACT_ATOMS: atom_id res chain seq x y z
N MET A 1 18.56 -7.92 -16.67
CA MET A 1 18.14 -7.31 -15.39
C MET A 1 19.38 -7.08 -14.53
N THR A 2 19.68 -5.84 -14.15
CA THR A 2 20.82 -5.51 -13.27
C THR A 2 20.44 -5.71 -11.80
N ALA A 3 21.43 -5.79 -10.90
CA ALA A 3 21.19 -5.95 -9.46
C ALA A 3 20.35 -4.79 -8.88
N GLU A 4 20.54 -3.58 -9.39
CA GLU A 4 19.80 -2.38 -8.99
C GLU A 4 18.32 -2.46 -9.40
N VAL A 5 18.02 -2.89 -10.63
CA VAL A 5 16.63 -3.08 -11.10
C VAL A 5 15.91 -4.15 -10.30
N ALA A 6 16.59 -5.26 -10.00
CA ALA A 6 16.03 -6.33 -9.16
C ALA A 6 15.74 -5.87 -7.72
N TYR A 7 16.59 -5.00 -7.16
CA TYR A 7 16.39 -4.39 -5.85
C TYR A 7 15.21 -3.42 -5.86
N GLN A 8 15.10 -2.56 -6.87
CA GLN A 8 13.98 -1.61 -7.00
C GLN A 8 12.64 -2.33 -7.16
N PHE A 9 12.58 -3.38 -7.98
CA PHE A 9 11.39 -4.21 -8.14
C PHE A 9 10.95 -4.84 -6.81
N ARG A 10 11.89 -5.48 -6.09
CA ARG A 10 11.59 -6.11 -4.79
C ARG A 10 11.07 -5.11 -3.77
N ASN A 11 11.71 -3.95 -3.64
CA ASN A 11 11.25 -2.92 -2.70
C ASN A 11 9.86 -2.40 -3.06
N ALA A 12 9.58 -2.17 -4.34
CA ALA A 12 8.26 -1.71 -4.78
C ALA A 12 7.17 -2.75 -4.44
N HIS A 13 7.47 -4.04 -4.58
CA HIS A 13 6.55 -5.10 -4.20
C HIS A 13 6.35 -5.21 -2.69
N GLU A 14 7.42 -5.18 -1.90
CA GLU A 14 7.36 -5.21 -0.43
C GLU A 14 6.61 -4.01 0.15
N GLU A 15 6.76 -2.81 -0.45
CA GLU A 15 6.01 -1.62 -0.08
C GLU A 15 4.51 -1.77 -0.37
N LEU A 16 4.15 -2.35 -1.53
CA LEU A 16 2.76 -2.63 -1.88
C LEU A 16 2.14 -3.65 -0.90
N GLU A 17 2.84 -4.74 -0.57
CA GLU A 17 2.35 -5.74 0.38
C GLU A 17 2.04 -5.13 1.75
N ARG A 18 2.92 -4.24 2.24
CA ARG A 18 2.69 -3.52 3.50
C ARG A 18 1.47 -2.60 3.42
N ALA A 19 1.31 -1.87 2.32
CA ALA A 19 0.15 -0.99 2.14
C ALA A 19 -1.17 -1.76 2.04
N MET A 20 -1.16 -2.95 1.40
CA MET A 20 -2.31 -3.85 1.38
C MET A 20 -2.66 -4.35 2.78
N ALA A 21 -1.66 -4.77 3.55
CA ALA A 21 -1.86 -5.21 4.93
C ALA A 21 -2.45 -4.10 5.81
N ASP A 22 -1.94 -2.87 5.68
CA ASP A 22 -2.46 -1.70 6.40
C ASP A 22 -3.91 -1.40 6.03
N TYR A 23 -4.23 -1.34 4.73
CA TYR A 23 -5.60 -1.11 4.27
C TYR A 23 -6.57 -2.18 4.82
N LEU A 24 -6.19 -3.46 4.76
CA LEU A 24 -7.00 -4.55 5.29
C LEU A 24 -7.16 -4.48 6.81
N ALA A 25 -6.12 -4.09 7.55
CA ALA A 25 -6.20 -3.90 9.00
C ALA A 25 -7.19 -2.78 9.37
N ILE A 26 -7.18 -1.68 8.62
CA ILE A 26 -8.10 -0.55 8.81
C ILE A 26 -9.53 -0.94 8.43
N SER A 27 -9.72 -1.54 7.26
CA SER A 27 -11.04 -1.94 6.74
C SER A 27 -11.73 -2.98 7.65
N ARG A 28 -10.96 -3.89 8.26
CA ARG A 28 -11.46 -4.89 9.21
C ARG A 28 -11.68 -4.36 10.63
N GLY A 29 -11.45 -3.07 10.88
CA GLY A 29 -11.62 -2.47 12.19
C GLY A 29 -10.59 -2.94 13.22
N SER A 30 -9.37 -3.27 12.79
CA SER A 30 -8.27 -3.67 13.71
C SER A 30 -7.68 -2.50 14.50
N HIS A 31 -8.23 -1.29 14.34
CA HIS A 31 -7.82 -0.06 14.99
C HIS A 31 -9.01 0.58 15.71
N LEU A 32 -8.75 1.26 16.82
CA LEU A 32 -9.74 2.10 17.50
C LEU A 32 -9.69 3.51 16.92
N TYR A 33 -10.77 3.92 16.26
CA TYR A 33 -10.96 5.29 15.78
C TYR A 33 -11.87 6.07 16.73
N ALA A 34 -11.73 7.40 16.72
CA ALA A 34 -12.54 8.28 17.55
C ALA A 34 -14.03 8.23 17.16
N ASP A 35 -14.31 8.14 15.85
CA ASP A 35 -15.64 8.06 15.27
C ASP A 35 -15.58 7.39 13.87
N ALA A 36 -16.75 7.25 13.23
CA ALA A 36 -16.88 6.65 11.92
C ALA A 36 -16.27 7.50 10.79
N GLU A 37 -16.22 8.82 10.94
CA GLU A 37 -15.64 9.72 9.93
C GLU A 37 -14.11 9.60 9.93
N ALA A 38 -13.51 9.51 11.11
CA ALA A 38 -12.08 9.24 11.29
C ALA A 38 -11.68 7.86 10.74
N HIS A 39 -12.54 6.85 10.89
CA HIS A 39 -12.33 5.54 10.25
C HIS A 39 -12.40 5.64 8.73
N ALA A 40 -13.44 6.26 8.18
CA ALA A 40 -13.60 6.42 6.74
C ALA A 40 -12.44 7.20 6.10
N ALA A 41 -12.00 8.30 6.72
CA ALA A 41 -10.86 9.09 6.26
C ALA A 41 -9.51 8.35 6.39
N ALA A 42 -9.38 7.43 7.36
CA ALA A 42 -8.21 6.58 7.47
C ALA A 42 -8.21 5.48 6.40
N GLU A 43 -9.37 4.89 6.11
CA GLU A 43 -9.56 3.89 5.08
C GLU A 43 -9.29 4.47 3.68
N GLU A 44 -9.83 5.65 3.38
CA GLU A 44 -9.61 6.36 2.12
C GLU A 44 -8.12 6.64 1.88
N ARG A 45 -7.42 7.22 2.86
CA ARG A 45 -5.97 7.48 2.75
C ARG A 45 -5.14 6.20 2.59
N ALA A 46 -5.54 5.12 3.24
CA ALA A 46 -4.86 3.83 3.09
C ALA A 46 -5.09 3.23 1.71
N TRP A 47 -6.31 3.36 1.19
CA TRP A 47 -6.65 2.96 -0.18
C TRP A 47 -5.85 3.74 -1.24
N GLU A 48 -5.81 5.08 -1.14
CA GLU A 48 -5.05 5.94 -2.06
C GLU A 48 -3.54 5.60 -2.05
N ARG A 49 -2.99 5.37 -0.85
CA ARG A 49 -1.59 4.93 -0.70
C ARG A 49 -1.35 3.59 -1.38
N MET A 50 -2.25 2.62 -1.17
CA MET A 50 -2.15 1.30 -1.80
C MET A 50 -2.21 1.39 -3.33
N MET A 51 -3.11 2.21 -3.89
CA MET A 51 -3.21 2.42 -5.33
C MET A 51 -1.93 3.05 -5.91
N THR A 52 -1.39 4.07 -5.24
CA THR A 52 -0.14 4.73 -5.66
C THR A 52 1.03 3.74 -5.70
N LEU A 53 1.15 2.89 -4.68
CA LEU A 53 2.20 1.88 -4.60
C LEU A 53 1.98 0.73 -5.59
N ARG A 54 0.72 0.41 -5.89
CA ARG A 54 0.38 -0.56 -6.93
C ARG A 54 0.86 -0.08 -8.30
N ASP A 55 0.56 1.16 -8.66
CA ASP A 55 1.01 1.74 -9.92
C ASP A 55 2.55 1.79 -10.01
N ARG A 56 3.23 2.06 -8.89
CA ARG A 56 4.70 2.02 -8.81
C ARG A 56 5.26 0.60 -8.99
N ALA A 57 4.63 -0.40 -8.37
CA ALA A 57 5.04 -1.80 -8.52
C ALA A 57 4.81 -2.30 -9.95
N ASP A 58 3.69 -1.95 -10.56
CA ASP A 58 3.37 -2.26 -11.96
C ASP A 58 4.38 -1.59 -12.91
N ALA A 59 4.76 -0.33 -12.66
CA ALA A 59 5.79 0.36 -13.42
C ALA A 59 7.18 -0.30 -13.25
N ALA A 60 7.53 -0.75 -12.05
CA ALA A 60 8.78 -1.47 -11.80
C ALA A 60 8.80 -2.86 -12.47
N ALA A 61 7.64 -3.49 -12.67
CA ALA A 61 7.50 -4.77 -13.37
C ALA A 61 7.66 -4.65 -14.90
N ALA A 62 7.46 -3.44 -15.45
CA ALA A 62 7.53 -3.18 -16.88
C ALA A 62 8.95 -2.86 -17.40
N ILE A 63 9.95 -2.84 -16.51
CA ILE A 63 11.37 -2.54 -16.77
C ILE A 63 12.20 -3.83 -16.80
#